data_AF-A0A3M1IDK0-F1
#
_entry.id   AF-A0A3M1IDK0-F1
#
_cell.length_a   1.000
_cell.length_b   1.000
_cell.length_c   1.000
_cell.angle_alpha   90.00
_cell.angle_beta   90.00
_cell.angle_gamma   90.00
#
_symmetry.space_group_name_H-M   'P 1'
#
loop_
_entity.id
_entity.type
_entity.pdbx_description
1 polymer ?
#
loop_
_entity_poly.entity_id
_entity_poly.type
_entity_poly.pdbx_seq_one_letter_code
_entity_poly.pdbx_strand_id
1 'polypeptide(L)'
;KFLYSLLVYIYGTTELQPEEVEEVVKQIAKGKEDVAMTTAERLVQQGLEQGLQQGEYKKAIETARRMKERGYPIEDILSLTGLTERDLKENGIL
;
A
#
# COMPACT_ATOMS: atom_id res chain seq x y z
N LYS A 1 9.31 -13.44 8.32
CA LYS A 1 7.96 -12.94 8.71
C LYS A 1 7.93 -12.34 10.12
N PHE A 2 8.66 -12.88 11.11
CA PHE A 2 8.70 -12.34 12.48
C PHE A 2 8.98 -10.83 12.59
N LEU A 3 10.06 -10.34 11.97
CA LEU A 3 10.44 -8.91 12.02
C LEU A 3 9.36 -7.99 11.45
N TYR A 4 8.74 -8.38 10.33
CA TYR A 4 7.66 -7.61 9.72
C TYR A 4 6.44 -7.54 10.65
N SER A 5 6.00 -8.69 11.19
CA SER A 5 4.88 -8.73 12.13
C SER A 5 5.15 -7.94 13.41
N LEU A 6 6.38 -7.98 13.92
CA LEU A 6 6.79 -7.19 15.08
C LEU A 6 6.77 -5.69 14.78
N LEU A 7 7.31 -5.25 13.64
CA LEU A 7 7.30 -3.84 13.25
C LEU A 7 5.88 -3.30 13.06
N VAL A 8 5.01 -4.06 12.38
CA VAL A 8 3.59 -3.69 12.21
C VAL A 8 2.88 -3.61 13.55
N TYR A 9 3.14 -4.57 14.45
CA TYR A 9 2.56 -4.56 15.79
C TYR A 9 3.01 -3.34 16.60
N ILE A 10 4.32 -3.07 16.64
CA ILE A 10 4.88 -1.90 17.33
C ILE A 10 4.25 -0.62 16.75
N TYR A 11 4.31 -0.42 15.43
CA TYR A 11 3.75 0.77 14.79
C TYR A 11 2.24 0.93 15.03
N GLY A 12 1.48 -0.18 15.08
CA GLY A 12 0.05 -0.14 15.34
C GLY A 12 -0.34 0.05 16.80
N THR A 13 0.60 -0.12 17.74
CA THR A 13 0.35 -0.06 19.19
C THR A 13 1.10 1.08 19.88
N THR A 14 1.97 1.77 19.16
CA THR A 14 2.80 2.86 19.68
C THR A 14 2.78 4.03 18.72
N GLU A 15 2.66 5.25 19.25
CA GLU A 15 2.86 6.47 18.48
C GLU A 15 4.36 6.77 18.42
N LEU A 16 5.04 6.19 17.44
CA LEU A 16 6.46 6.45 17.22
C LEU A 16 6.63 7.76 16.45
N GLN A 17 7.40 8.68 17.03
CA GLN A 17 7.88 9.85 16.32
C GLN A 17 9.01 9.43 15.37
N PRO A 18 9.16 10.05 14.18
CA PRO A 18 10.24 9.76 13.23
C PRO A 18 11.64 9.81 13.86
N GLU A 19 11.85 10.74 14.80
CA GLU A 19 13.12 10.96 15.48
C GLU A 19 13.51 9.76 16.37
N GLU A 20 12.54 9.13 17.03
CA GLU A 20 12.76 7.96 17.89
C GLU A 20 13.19 6.73 17.06
N VAL A 21 12.60 6.58 15.87
CA VAL A 21 12.97 5.52 14.93
C VAL A 21 14.37 5.76 14.39
N GLU A 22 14.71 7.01 14.08
CA GLU A 22 16.04 7.37 13.57
C GLU A 22 17.15 7.06 14.59
N GLU A 23 16.94 7.38 15.87
CA GLU A 23 17.90 7.09 16.94
C GLU A 23 18.15 5.58 17.09
N VAL A 24 17.09 4.78 17.10
CA VAL A 24 17.20 3.32 17.20
C VAL A 24 17.92 2.74 15.98
N VAL A 25 17.60 3.21 14.78
CA VAL A 25 18.26 2.77 13.55
C VAL A 25 19.76 3.12 13.58
N LYS A 26 20.14 4.32 14.02
CA LYS A 26 21.55 4.72 14.18
C LYS A 26 22.29 3.83 15.17
N GLN A 27 21.65 3.47 16.29
CA GLN A 27 22.26 2.58 17.28
C GLN A 27 22.48 1.16 16.74
N ILE A 28 21.49 0.62 16.02
CA ILE A 28 21.57 -0.74 15.43
C ILE A 28 22.55 -0.77 14.25
N ALA A 29 22.60 0.30 13.45
CA ALA A 29 23.38 0.38 12.22
C ALA A 29 24.80 0.93 12.40
N LYS A 30 25.30 1.07 13.63
CA LYS A 30 26.61 1.64 13.92
C LYS A 30 27.72 0.97 13.10
N GLY A 31 28.45 1.75 12.30
CA GLY A 31 29.49 1.29 11.36
C GLY A 31 28.95 0.77 10.02
N LYS A 32 27.65 0.93 9.74
CA LYS A 32 26.95 0.58 8.49
C LYS A 32 25.89 1.64 8.13
N GLU A 33 26.12 2.89 8.52
CA GLU A 33 25.17 3.99 8.42
C GLU A 33 24.67 4.20 6.98
N ASP A 34 25.57 4.17 6.00
CA ASP A 34 25.22 4.33 4.57
C ASP A 34 24.29 3.20 4.07
N VAL A 35 24.52 1.97 4.51
CA VAL A 35 23.70 0.81 4.15
C VAL A 35 22.31 0.92 4.80
N ALA A 36 22.24 1.47 6.02
CA ALA A 36 20.97 1.68 6.70
C ALA A 36 20.15 2.79 6.07
N MET A 37 20.76 3.94 5.71
CA MET A 37 20.08 5.04 5.03
C MET A 37 19.54 4.60 3.66
N THR A 38 20.36 3.97 2.82
CA THR A 38 19.92 3.47 1.50
C THR A 38 18.80 2.43 1.62
N THR A 39 18.83 1.60 2.67
CA THR A 39 17.74 0.67 2.94
C THR A 39 16.46 1.39 3.35
N ALA A 40 16.54 2.41 4.20
CA ALA A 40 15.40 3.22 4.60
C ALA A 40 14.75 3.94 3.42
N GLU A 41 15.55 4.58 2.56
CA GLU A 41 15.07 5.24 1.33
C GLU A 41 14.32 4.27 0.42
N ARG A 42 14.88 3.07 0.20
CA ARG A 42 14.23 2.04 -0.60
C ARG A 42 12.91 1.57 0.01
N LEU A 43 12.83 1.42 1.34
CA LEU A 43 11.59 1.05 2.03
C LEU A 43 10.52 2.14 1.88
N VAL A 44 10.90 3.41 1.99
CA VAL A 44 9.98 4.55 1.77
C VAL A 44 9.45 4.53 0.34
N GLN A 45 10.33 4.37 -0.66
CA GLN A 45 9.92 4.30 -2.06
C GLN A 45 8.97 3.14 -2.34
N GLN A 46 9.29 1.94 -1.84
CA GLN A 46 8.42 0.77 -1.97
C GLN A 46 7.06 0.98 -1.29
N GLY A 47 7.05 1.59 -0.10
CA GLY A 47 5.81 1.91 0.61
C GLY A 47 4.95 2.91 -0.16
N LEU A 48 5.55 3.95 -0.74
CA LEU A 48 4.86 4.95 -1.55
C LEU A 48 4.27 4.33 -2.83
N GLU A 49 5.05 3.51 -3.54
CA GLU A 49 4.60 2.83 -4.76
C GLU A 49 3.43 1.88 -4.47
N GLN A 50 3.54 1.06 -3.41
CA GLN A 50 2.44 0.18 -2.98
C GLN A 50 1.20 0.98 -2.57
N GLY A 51 1.37 2.09 -1.85
CA GLY A 51 0.28 2.97 -1.45
C GLY A 51 -0.44 3.58 -2.65
N LEU A 52 0.31 4.06 -3.65
CA LEU A 52 -0.24 4.61 -4.88
C LEU A 52 -1.03 3.56 -5.64
N GLN A 53 -0.46 2.37 -5.87
CA GLN A 53 -1.12 1.27 -6.58
C GLN A 53 -2.41 0.83 -5.88
N GLN A 54 -2.39 0.71 -4.55
CA GLN A 54 -3.59 0.41 -3.77
C GLN A 54 -4.65 1.51 -3.88
N GLY A 55 -4.23 2.78 -3.90
CA GLY A 55 -5.13 3.93 -4.07
C GLY A 55 -5.80 3.94 -5.44
N GLU A 56 -5.03 3.75 -6.51
CA GLU A 56 -5.54 3.65 -7.89
C GLU A 56 -6.53 2.50 -8.04
N TYR A 57 -6.19 1.32 -7.52
CA TYR A 57 -7.08 0.16 -7.54
C TYR A 57 -8.40 0.43 -6.79
N LYS A 58 -8.35 0.98 -5.58
CA LYS A 58 -9.57 1.34 -4.81
C LYS A 58 -10.45 2.33 -5.57
N LYS A 59 -9.84 3.34 -6.21
CA LYS A 59 -10.56 4.32 -7.02
C LYS A 59 -11.18 3.70 -8.27
N ALA A 60 -10.51 2.74 -8.91
CA ALA A 60 -11.06 1.98 -10.03
C ALA A 60 -12.30 1.17 -9.60
N ILE A 61 -12.24 0.50 -8.44
CA ILE A 61 -13.37 -0.25 -7.86
C ILE A 61 -14.56 0.68 -7.56
N GLU A 62 -14.32 1.84 -6.94
CA GLU A 62 -15.36 2.83 -6.68
C GLU A 62 -16.02 3.34 -7.97
N THR A 63 -15.20 3.58 -8.99
CA THR A 63 -15.67 4.02 -10.31
C THR A 63 -16.52 2.93 -10.96
N ALA A 64 -16.07 1.68 -10.95
CA ALA A 64 -16.81 0.53 -11.47
C ALA A 64 -18.18 0.36 -10.78
N ARG A 65 -18.23 0.52 -9.45
CA ARG A 65 -19.48 0.47 -8.69
C ARG A 65 -20.47 1.54 -9.16
N ARG A 66 -20.03 2.79 -9.29
CA ARG A 66 -20.88 3.90 -9.80
C ARG A 66 -21.33 3.66 -11.24
N MET A 67 -20.47 3.11 -12.08
CA MET A 67 -20.83 2.78 -13.46
C MET A 67 -21.90 1.68 -13.49
N LYS A 68 -21.74 0.63 -12.67
CA LYS A 68 -22.74 -0.44 -12.52
C LYS A 68 -24.09 0.10 -12.05
N GLU A 69 -24.10 0.96 -11.04
CA GLU A 69 -25.31 1.63 -10.52
C GLU A 69 -26.01 2.48 -11.60
N ARG A 70 -25.24 3.08 -12.51
CA ARG A 70 -25.74 3.85 -13.65
C ARG A 70 -26.14 2.99 -14.87
N GLY A 71 -26.04 1.67 -14.77
CA GLY A 71 -26.45 0.74 -15.82
C GLY A 71 -25.45 0.57 -16.96
N TYR A 72 -24.17 0.91 -16.76
CA TYR A 72 -23.14 0.66 -17.77
C TYR A 72 -22.97 -0.85 -18.01
N PRO A 73 -22.74 -1.28 -19.27
CA PRO A 73 -22.38 -2.66 -19.59
C PRO A 73 -21.12 -3.12 -18.85
N ILE A 74 -21.04 -4.42 -18.51
CA ILE A 74 -19.87 -5.00 -17.84
C ILE A 74 -18.61 -4.84 -18.70
N GLU A 75 -18.71 -5.02 -20.01
CA GLU A 75 -17.60 -4.85 -20.96
C GLU A 75 -17.01 -3.44 -20.90
N ASP A 76 -17.86 -2.41 -20.86
CA ASP A 76 -17.43 -1.01 -20.73
C ASP A 76 -16.78 -0.75 -19.36
N ILE A 77 -17.32 -1.33 -18.29
CA ILE A 77 -16.75 -1.22 -16.95
C ILE A 77 -15.33 -1.80 -16.93
N LEU A 78 -15.13 -3.02 -17.45
CA LEU A 78 -13.81 -3.65 -17.52
C LEU A 78 -12.84 -2.82 -18.37
N SER A 79 -13.29 -2.37 -19.54
CA SER A 79 -12.44 -1.61 -20.47
C SER A 79 -12.04 -0.23 -19.93
N LEU A 80 -12.94 0.50 -19.26
CA LEU A 80 -12.70 1.88 -18.82
C LEU A 80 -11.99 1.96 -17.47
N THR A 81 -12.19 0.97 -16.59
CA THR A 81 -11.56 0.95 -15.26
C THR A 81 -10.25 0.16 -15.23
N GLY A 82 -9.98 -0.66 -16.24
CA GLY A 82 -8.82 -1.56 -16.28
C GLY A 82 -8.91 -2.73 -15.29
N LEU A 83 -10.08 -2.93 -14.68
CA LEU A 83 -10.34 -4.04 -13.76
C LEU A 83 -10.60 -5.34 -14.52
N THR A 84 -10.35 -6.45 -13.84
CA THR A 84 -10.71 -7.79 -14.34
C THR A 84 -12.08 -8.21 -13.81
N GLU A 85 -12.69 -9.22 -14.43
CA GLU A 85 -13.92 -9.83 -13.89
C GLU A 85 -13.74 -10.34 -12.45
N ARG A 86 -12.56 -10.86 -12.13
CA ARG A 86 -12.25 -11.34 -10.78
C ARG A 86 -12.33 -10.21 -9.77
N ASP A 87 -11.77 -9.05 -10.12
CA ASP A 87 -11.84 -7.85 -9.27
C ASP A 87 -13.30 -7.44 -9.01
N LEU A 88 -14.15 -7.48 -10.04
CA LEU A 88 -15.58 -7.16 -9.88
C LEU A 88 -16.30 -8.16 -8.96
N LYS A 89 -16.03 -9.47 -9.11
CA LYS A 89 -16.62 -10.54 -8.30
C LYS A 89 -16.18 -10.45 -6.83
N GLU A 90 -14.88 -10.29 -6.59
CA GLU A 90 -14.30 -10.17 -5.24
C GLU A 90 -14.82 -8.92 -4.50
N ASN A 91 -15.25 -7.90 -5.24
CA ASN A 91 -15.79 -6.65 -4.69
C ASN A 91 -17.33 -6.55 -4.77
N GLY A 92 -18.02 -7.63 -5.15
CA GLY A 92 -19.49 -7.70 -5.19
C GLY A 92 -20.17 -6.77 -6.19
N ILE A 93 -19.48 -6.39 -7.26
CA ILE A 93 -20.01 -5.55 -8.36
C ILE A 93 -20.68 -6.43 -9.44
N LEU A 94 -20.16 -7.64 -9.61
CA LEU A 94 -20.68 -8.71 -10.46
C LEU A 94 -21.00 -9.93 -9.60
#